data_AF-A0A657PN49-F1
#
_entry.id   AF-A0A657PN49-F1
#
_cell.length_a   1.000
_cell.length_b   1.000
_cell.length_c   1.000
_cell.angle_alpha   90.00
_cell.angle_beta   90.00
_cell.angle_gamma   90.00
#
_symmetry.space_group_name_H-M   'P 1'
#
loop_
_entity.id
_entity.type
_entity.pdbx_description
1 polymer ?
#
loop_
_entity_poly.entity_id
_entity_poly.type
_entity_poly.pdbx_seq_one_letter_code
_entity_poly.pdbx_strand_id
1 'polypeptide(L)' 'MSELPPLIEPQQLEPLLGRDNLLVVDLSKGTTHQQLHIPGAVFLEYERIIA' A
#
# COMPACT_ATOMS: atom_id res chain seq x y z
N MET A 1 13.78 -13.12 1.67
CA MET A 1 13.77 -11.92 0.81
C MET A 1 12.41 -11.88 0.15
N SER A 2 11.77 -10.70 0.04
CA SER A 2 10.51 -10.56 -0.70
C SER A 2 10.72 -10.95 -2.16
N GLU A 3 9.72 -11.61 -2.78
CA GLU A 3 9.75 -11.94 -4.21
C GLU A 3 9.48 -10.73 -5.11
N LEU A 4 8.98 -9.64 -4.53
CA LEU A 4 8.74 -8.39 -5.25
C LEU A 4 9.96 -7.48 -5.20
N PRO A 5 10.31 -6.80 -6.32
CA PRO A 5 11.34 -5.78 -6.30
C PRO A 5 10.88 -4.58 -5.43
N PRO A 6 11.82 -3.75 -4.95
CA PRO A 6 11.48 -2.60 -4.09
C PRO A 6 10.60 -1.53 -4.74
N LEU A 7 10.50 -1.54 -6.08
CA LEU A 7 9.69 -0.63 -6.86
C LEU A 7 9.03 -1.43 -8.00
N ILE A 8 7.73 -1.20 -8.22
CA ILE A 8 6.93 -1.82 -9.27
C ILE A 8 5.99 -0.77 -9.88
N GLU A 9 5.56 -1.01 -11.12
CA GLU A 9 4.55 -0.22 -11.81
C GLU A 9 3.12 -0.61 -11.39
N PRO A 10 2.12 0.28 -11.52
CA PRO A 10 0.73 -0.01 -11.15
C PRO A 10 0.16 -1.26 -11.82
N GLN A 11 0.45 -1.48 -13.11
CA GLN A 11 -0.03 -2.65 -13.87
C GLN A 11 0.57 -3.97 -13.37
N GLN A 12 1.70 -3.90 -12.65
CA GLN A 12 2.33 -5.07 -12.02
C GLN A 12 1.73 -5.35 -10.64
N LEU A 13 1.25 -4.31 -9.93
CA LEU A 13 0.59 -4.43 -8.62
C LEU A 13 -0.84 -4.94 -8.73
N GLU A 14 -1.61 -4.42 -9.69
CA GLU A 14 -3.04 -4.73 -9.88
C GLU A 14 -3.38 -6.24 -9.80
N PRO A 15 -2.69 -7.17 -10.51
CA PRO A 15 -2.99 -8.60 -10.45
C PRO A 15 -2.59 -9.29 -9.13
N LEU A 16 -1.94 -8.56 -8.22
CA LEU A 16 -1.53 -9.05 -6.90
C LEU A 16 -2.51 -8.64 -5.79
N LEU A 17 -3.38 -7.66 -6.05
CA LEU A 17 -4.32 -7.16 -5.06
C LEU A 17 -5.24 -8.28 -4.55
N GLY A 18 -5.47 -8.31 -3.23
CA GLY A 18 -6.32 -9.31 -2.57
C GLY A 18 -5.65 -10.65 -2.27
N ARG A 19 -4.36 -10.85 -2.59
CA ARG A 19 -3.62 -12.03 -2.13
C ARG A 19 -3.38 -11.95 -0.61
N ASP A 20 -3.57 -13.07 0.09
CA ASP A 20 -3.42 -13.16 1.55
C ASP A 20 -2.01 -12.79 2.05
N ASN A 21 -1.00 -12.91 1.19
CA ASN A 21 0.40 -12.59 1.51
C ASN A 21 0.84 -11.19 1.05
N LEU A 22 -0.09 -10.32 0.66
CA LEU A 22 0.20 -8.94 0.26
C LEU A 22 -0.62 -7.95 1.09
N LEU A 23 0.06 -7.04 1.79
CA LEU A 23 -0.56 -5.89 2.44
C LEU A 23 -0.13 -4.61 1.73
N VAL A 24 -1.10 -3.86 1.21
CA VAL A 24 -0.85 -2.51 0.68
C VAL A 24 -1.02 -1.52 1.81
N VAL A 25 0.01 -0.71 2.05
CA VAL A 25 0.00 0.33 3.08
C VAL A 25 0.04 1.70 2.41
N ASP A 26 -0.89 2.56 2.79
CA ASP A 26 -0.99 3.93 2.28
C ASP A 26 -0.46 4.90 3.35
N LEU A 27 0.60 5.62 2.97
CA LEU A 27 1.30 6.61 3.81
C LEU A 27 0.97 8.05 3.41
N SER A 28 -0.07 8.26 2.59
CA SER A 28 -0.56 9.60 2.24
C SER A 28 -1.21 10.30 3.44
N LYS A 29 -1.78 11.49 3.25
CA LYS A 29 -2.56 12.14 4.32
C LYS A 29 -3.88 11.39 4.51
N GLY A 30 -4.38 11.31 5.75
CA GLY A 30 -5.65 10.63 6.05
C GLY A 30 -6.83 11.15 5.21
N THR A 31 -6.88 12.45 4.91
CA THR A 31 -7.90 13.03 4.02
C THR A 31 -7.80 12.53 2.58
N THR A 32 -6.58 12.31 2.08
CA THR A 32 -6.35 11.77 0.73
C THR A 32 -6.76 10.32 0.69
N HIS A 33 -6.30 9.51 1.66
CA HIS A 33 -6.70 8.11 1.78
C HIS A 33 -8.23 7.95 1.77
N GLN A 34 -8.96 8.74 2.56
CA GLN A 34 -10.44 8.68 2.61
C GLN A 34 -11.12 8.97 1.26
N GLN A 35 -10.51 9.77 0.40
CA GLN A 35 -11.08 10.18 -0.88
C GLN A 35 -10.62 9.28 -2.04
N LEU A 36 -9.35 8.86 -2.01
CA LEU A 36 -8.69 8.14 -3.09
C LEU A 36 -7.54 7.29 -2.55
N HIS A 37 -7.73 5.96 -2.56
CA HIS A 37 -6.69 4.99 -2.24
C HIS A 37 -6.86 3.73 -3.10
N ILE A 38 -5.82 2.90 -3.12
CA ILE A 38 -5.87 1.58 -3.76
C ILE A 38 -6.85 0.69 -2.99
N PRO A 39 -7.77 -0.05 -3.64
CA PRO A 39 -8.71 -0.93 -2.95
C PRO A 39 -8.03 -1.89 -1.98
N GLY A 40 -8.52 -1.93 -0.73
CA GLY A 40 -7.98 -2.78 0.33
C GLY A 40 -6.70 -2.29 1.00
N ALA A 41 -6.17 -1.11 0.62
CA ALA A 41 -5.03 -0.52 1.30
C ALA A 41 -5.37 -0.11 2.74
N VAL A 42 -4.40 -0.29 3.64
CA VAL A 42 -4.50 0.14 5.03
C VAL A 42 -3.79 1.48 5.20
N PHE A 43 -4.51 2.47 5.73
CA PHE A 43 -3.90 3.74 6.12
C PHE A 43 -2.98 3.59 7.32
N LEU A 44 -1.77 4.15 7.21
CA LEU A 44 -0.83 4.26 8.31
C LEU A 44 -0.18 5.65 8.29
N GLU A 45 -0.29 6.39 9.39
CA GLU A 45 0.47 7.62 9.57
C GLU A 45 1.96 7.30 9.61
N TYR A 46 2.75 7.98 8.77
CA TYR A 46 4.18 7.73 8.63
C TYR A 46 4.93 7.87 9.96
N GLU A 47 4.51 8.79 10.81
CA GLU A 47 5.06 9.04 12.15
C GLU A 47 5.02 7.78 13.03
N ARG A 48 4.07 6.86 12.79
CA ARG A 48 3.99 5.58 13.54
C ARG A 48 5.05 4.56 13.13
N ILE A 49 5.76 4.76 12.02
CA ILE A 49 6.85 3.88 11.55
C ILE A 49 8.19 4.29 12.17
N ILE A 50 8.39 5.58 12.41
CA ILE A 50 9.68 6.14 12.84
C ILE A 50 9.79 6.37 14.36
N ALA A 51 8.70 6.18 15.10
CA ALA A 51 8.61 6.39 16.55
C ALA A 51 9.22 5.25 17.38
#